data_AF-A0A2N6CNG7-F1
#
_entry.id   AF-A0A2N6CNG7-F1
#
_cell.length_a   1.000
_cell.length_b   1.000
_cell.length_c   1.000
_cell.angle_alpha   90.00
_cell.angle_beta   90.00
_cell.angle_gamma   90.00
#
_symmetry.space_group_name_H-M   'P 1'
#
loop_
_entity.id
_entity.type
_entity.pdbx_description
1 polymer ?
#
loop_
_entity_poly.entity_id
_entity_poly.type
_entity_poly.pdbx_seq_one_letter_code
_entity_poly.pdbx_strand_id
1 'polypeptide(L)' 'VIAERVRGAVEAERIPHGASDVSSYVTISAVVAIRVSRSQRSEAELLEESDQVMYRAKQNGRNRIEVASGD' A
#
# COMPACT_ATOMS: atom_id res chain seq x y z
N VAL A 1 6.25 2.68 -10.22
CA VAL A 1 5.71 2.16 -11.52
C VAL A 1 5.09 0.77 -11.38
N ILE A 2 5.69 -0.20 -10.67
CA ILE A 2 5.09 -1.55 -10.53
C ILE A 2 3.84 -1.55 -9.63
N ALA A 3 3.94 -1.05 -8.40
CA ALA A 3 2.82 -1.08 -7.45
C ALA A 3 1.55 -0.38 -7.99
N GLU A 4 1.71 0.75 -8.66
CA GLU A 4 0.58 1.47 -9.28
C GLU A 4 -0.05 0.68 -10.43
N ARG A 5 0.76 -0.05 -11.22
CA ARG A 5 0.22 -0.94 -12.26
C ARG A 5 -0.59 -2.09 -11.66
N VAL A 6 -0.14 -2.64 -10.53
CA VAL A 6 -0.90 -3.67 -9.80
C VAL A 6 -2.21 -3.10 -9.25
N ARG A 7 -2.17 -1.91 -8.62
CA ARG A 7 -3.38 -1.22 -8.14
C ARG A 7 -4.39 -0.99 -9.25
N GLY A 8 -3.94 -0.42 -10.37
CA GLY A 8 -4.77 -0.14 -11.52
C GLY A 8 -5.32 -1.42 -12.18
N ALA A 9 -4.52 -2.50 -12.23
CA ALA A 9 -4.99 -3.79 -12.75
C ALA A 9 -6.14 -4.35 -11.90
N VAL A 10 -6.02 -4.33 -10.56
CA VAL A 10 -7.10 -4.80 -9.68
C VAL A 10 -8.36 -3.95 -9.84
N GLU A 11 -8.22 -2.63 -9.91
CA GLU A 11 -9.35 -1.71 -10.11
C GLU A 11 -10.04 -1.93 -11.47
N ALA A 12 -9.27 -2.24 -12.52
CA ALA A 12 -9.79 -2.47 -13.87
C ALA A 12 -10.64 -3.74 -13.99
N GLU A 13 -10.43 -4.74 -13.12
CA GLU A 13 -11.26 -5.97 -13.09
C GLU A 13 -12.71 -5.68 -12.69
N ARG A 14 -13.00 -4.53 -12.07
CA ARG A 14 -14.37 -4.11 -11.69
C ARG A 14 -15.15 -5.18 -10.93
N ILE A 15 -14.46 -5.92 -10.06
CA ILE A 15 -15.09 -6.93 -9.20
C ILE A 15 -16.07 -6.21 -8.27
N PRO A 16 -17.39 -6.51 -8.32
CA PRO A 16 -18.37 -5.84 -7.49
C PRO A 16 -18.10 -6.02 -6.00
N HIS A 17 -18.21 -4.95 -5.24
CA HIS A 17 -18.00 -4.93 -3.79
C HIS A 17 -19.26 -4.45 -3.06
N GLY A 18 -20.39 -5.11 -3.30
CA GLY A 18 -21.72 -4.65 -2.87
C GLY A 18 -21.94 -4.54 -1.35
N ALA A 19 -21.04 -5.09 -0.53
CA ALA A 19 -21.08 -4.98 0.93
C ALA A 19 -20.18 -3.85 1.48
N SER A 20 -19.54 -3.06 0.60
CA SER A 20 -18.61 -2.02 1.00
C SER A 20 -19.27 -0.65 0.99
N ASP A 21 -19.13 0.05 2.11
CA ASP A 21 -19.54 1.46 2.21
C ASP A 21 -18.51 2.42 1.58
N VAL A 22 -17.38 1.92 1.07
CA VAL A 22 -16.27 2.75 0.61
C VAL A 22 -16.20 2.85 -0.91
N SER A 23 -16.48 1.78 -1.64
CA SER A 23 -16.39 1.72 -3.11
C SER A 23 -17.28 0.62 -3.67
N SER A 24 -17.87 0.85 -4.84
CA SER A 24 -18.67 -0.16 -5.55
C SER A 24 -17.85 -1.32 -6.11
N TYR A 25 -16.52 -1.16 -6.21
CA TYR A 25 -15.60 -2.17 -6.74
C TYR A 25 -14.45 -2.44 -5.78
N VAL A 26 -13.92 -3.67 -5.84
CA VAL A 26 -12.72 -4.07 -5.09
C VAL A 26 -11.53 -3.26 -5.59
N THR A 27 -10.76 -2.74 -4.64
CA THR A 27 -9.50 -2.02 -4.89
C THR A 27 -8.47 -2.45 -3.86
N ILE A 28 -7.19 -2.15 -4.12
CA ILE A 28 -6.12 -2.38 -3.15
C ILE A 28 -5.48 -1.07 -2.73
N SER A 29 -5.02 -1.02 -1.49
CA SER A 29 -3.96 -0.10 -1.08
C SER A 29 -2.71 -0.93 -0.83
N ALA A 30 -1.54 -0.38 -1.12
CA ALA A 30 -0.27 -1.08 -0.88
C ALA A 30 0.84 -0.08 -0.57
N VAL A 31 1.91 -0.59 0.04
CA VAL A 31 3.11 0.18 0.36
C VAL A 31 4.30 -0.40 -0.39
N VAL A 32 5.15 0.48 -0.91
CA VAL A 32 6.47 0.13 -1.40
C VAL A 32 7.50 0.59 -0.37
N ALA A 33 8.24 -0.36 0.20
CA ALA A 33 9.30 -0.07 1.15
C ALA A 33 10.65 -0.47 0.55
N ILE A 34 11.59 0.46 0.54
CA ILE A 34 12.93 0.24 -0.02
C ILE A 34 13.93 0.85 0.95
N ARG A 35 14.98 0.09 1.27
CA ARG A 35 16.10 0.58 2.07
C ARG A 35 17.42 0.15 1.44
N VAL A 36 18.30 1.10 1.20
CA VAL A 36 19.66 0.85 0.71
C VAL A 36 20.58 0.81 1.92
N SER A 37 21.08 -0.37 2.27
CA SER A 37 21.75 -0.60 3.56
C SER A 37 23.12 0.10 3.67
N ARG A 38 23.23 1.00 4.66
CA ARG A 38 24.48 1.34 5.40
C ARG A 38 24.30 1.30 6.92
N SER A 39 23.09 1.02 7.43
CA SER A 39 22.74 1.06 8.86
C SER A 39 22.41 -0.34 9.40
N GLN A 40 22.56 -0.54 10.72
CA GLN A 40 22.30 -1.82 11.42
C GLN A 40 20.81 -2.14 11.62
N ARG A 41 19.90 -1.39 10.99
CA ARG A 41 18.46 -1.65 11.17
C ARG A 41 18.07 -2.97 10.49
N SER A 42 17.22 -3.70 11.19
CA SER A 42 16.71 -5.01 10.80
C SER A 42 15.62 -4.90 9.74
N GLU A 43 15.37 -6.01 9.06
CA GLU A 43 14.23 -6.19 8.17
C GLU A 43 12.89 -6.01 8.91
N ALA A 44 12.85 -6.38 10.20
CA ALA A 44 11.67 -6.24 11.04
C ALA A 44 11.27 -4.76 11.22
N GLU A 45 12.24 -3.86 11.40
CA GLU A 45 11.99 -2.42 11.49
C GLU A 45 11.44 -1.86 10.16
N LEU A 46 11.95 -2.33 9.02
CA LEU A 46 11.43 -1.92 7.71
C LEU A 46 9.97 -2.38 7.52
N LEU A 47 9.64 -3.59 7.98
CA LEU A 47 8.28 -4.10 7.93
C LEU A 47 7.34 -3.29 8.84
N GLU A 48 7.76 -2.98 10.06
CA GLU A 48 6.98 -2.18 11.00
C GLU A 48 6.70 -0.77 10.45
N GLU A 49 7.70 -0.11 9.88
CA GLU A 49 7.52 1.19 9.21
C GLU A 49 6.53 1.09 8.03
N SER A 50 6.63 0.00 7.25
CA SER A 50 5.72 -0.26 6.14
C SER A 50 4.27 -0.40 6.60
N ASP A 51 4.04 -1.10 7.71
CA ASP A 51 2.71 -1.27 8.29
C ASP A 51 2.13 0.04 8.81
N GLN A 52 2.94 0.90 9.41
CA GLN A 52 2.52 2.23 9.84
C GLN A 52 2.10 3.10 8.64
N VAL A 53 2.89 3.08 7.56
CA VAL A 53 2.55 3.77 6.30
C VAL A 53 1.28 3.17 5.70
N MET A 54 1.13 1.84 5.73
CA MET A 54 -0.03 1.13 5.21
C MET A 54 -1.31 1.50 5.96
N TYR A 55 -1.22 1.68 7.26
CA TYR A 55 -2.33 2.15 8.09
C TYR A 55 -2.73 3.59 7.71
N ARG A 56 -1.77 4.49 7.53
CA ARG A 56 -2.02 5.86 7.04
C ARG A 56 -2.65 5.87 5.64
N ALA A 57 -2.18 5.01 4.73
CA ALA A 57 -2.75 4.86 3.39
C ALA A 57 -4.25 4.52 3.45
N LYS A 58 -4.64 3.62 4.36
CA LYS A 58 -6.04 3.24 4.58
C LYS A 58 -6.87 4.40 5.14
N GLN A 59 -6.31 5.17 6.08
CA GLN A 59 -7.01 6.33 6.66
C GLN A 59 -7.18 7.48 5.68
N ASN A 60 -6.21 7.71 4.79
CA ASN A 60 -6.24 8.83 3.85
C ASN A 60 -7.20 8.62 2.67
N GLY A 61 -7.95 7.51 2.64
CA GLY A 61 -8.99 7.23 1.64
C GLY A 61 -8.80 5.97 0.82
N ARG A 62 -7.91 5.04 1.23
CA ARG A 62 -7.67 3.74 0.57
C ARG A 62 -7.34 3.91 -0.94
N ASN A 63 -7.48 2.83 -1.73
CA ASN A 63 -7.18 2.74 -3.16
C ASN A 63 -5.94 3.54 -3.60
N ARG A 64 -4.79 3.35 -2.95
CA ARG A 64 -3.57 4.12 -3.22
C ARG A 64 -2.30 3.35 -2.93
N ILE A 65 -1.21 3.85 -3.51
CA ILE A 65 0.14 3.42 -3.21
C ILE A 65 0.82 4.49 -2.36
N GLU A 66 1.41 4.08 -1.26
CA GLU A 66 2.31 4.92 -0.47
C GLU A 66 3.74 4.35 -0.53
N VAL A 67 4.73 5.19 -0.26
CA VAL A 67 6.14 4.77 -0.21
C VAL A 67 6.64 4.94 1.22
N ALA A 68 7.20 3.88 1.78
CA ALA A 68 7.94 3.91 3.02
C ALA A 68 9.42 4.09 2.69
N SER A 69 9.95 5.26 3.00
CA SER A 69 11.39 5.53 2.98
C SER A 69 11.81 5.78 4.42
N GLY A 70 12.65 4.90 4.96
CA GLY A 70 13.33 5.14 6.23
C GLY A 70 14.71 5.72 5.94
N ASP A 71 15.01 6.85 6.56
CA ASP A 71 16.37 7.44 6.58
C ASP A 71 17.38 6.50 7.26
#